data_AF-A0A212KF38-F1
#
_entry.id   AF-A0A212KF38-F1
#
_cell.length_a   1.000
_cell.length_b   1.000
_cell.length_c   1.000
_cell.angle_alpha   90.00
_cell.angle_beta   90.00
_cell.angle_gamma   90.00
#
_symmetry.space_group_name_H-M   'P 1'
#
loop_
_entity.id
_entity.type
_entity.pdbx_description
1 polymer ?
#
loop_
_entity_poly.entity_id
_entity_poly.type
_entity_poly.pdbx_seq_one_letter_code
_entity_poly.pdbx_strand_id
1 'polypeptide(L)'
;MRNTFAKLVLLGLIGVFGLAGCNSAMFGSQGDVSIMDSSDRTKMNTNIDLSDIIAFAENLTNKMLASPIFAKAKKPPRLVLGDIRQNTHDENLRVSDIYGRIQEVLLNSGQVRVLDTSATSFDYIVNPEISSIVNRAPDGRKKVDYTMVMKLYTLSGELKGQWSDDLTLFKK
;
A
#
# COMPACT_ATOMS: atom_id res chain seq x y z
N MET A 1 -63.46 -16.97 -1.95
CA MET A 1 -62.60 -17.48 -0.87
C MET A 1 -61.97 -16.25 -0.20
N ARG A 2 -62.67 -15.54 0.69
CA ARG A 2 -62.74 -15.73 2.16
C ARG A 2 -61.37 -15.98 2.78
N ASN A 3 -60.77 -14.94 3.37
CA ASN A 3 -60.02 -15.01 4.62
C ASN A 3 -59.94 -13.62 5.27
N THR A 4 -60.60 -13.55 6.41
CA THR A 4 -60.62 -12.52 7.45
C THR A 4 -59.30 -12.46 8.20
N PHE A 5 -58.75 -11.26 8.43
CA PHE A 5 -57.84 -11.01 9.55
C PHE A 5 -58.26 -9.74 10.27
N ALA A 6 -58.53 -9.90 11.55
CA ALA A 6 -59.04 -8.88 12.45
C ALA A 6 -58.12 -8.78 13.68
N LYS A 7 -57.98 -7.55 14.20
CA LYS A 7 -57.59 -7.14 15.58
C LYS A 7 -56.12 -7.38 15.96
N LEU A 8 -55.27 -6.37 16.22
CA LEU A 8 -55.30 -5.23 17.18
C LEU A 8 -55.33 -5.66 18.66
N VAL A 9 -54.45 -5.01 19.46
CA VAL A 9 -54.38 -4.91 20.95
C VAL A 9 -53.50 -6.01 21.60
N LEU A 10 -52.53 -5.79 22.51
CA LEU A 10 -52.42 -4.89 23.68
C LEU A 10 -50.95 -4.70 24.16
N LEU A 11 -50.75 -3.63 24.95
CA LEU A 11 -49.65 -3.22 25.83
C LEU A 11 -48.96 -4.32 26.67
N GLY A 12 -47.68 -4.06 27.01
CA GLY A 12 -46.99 -4.62 28.17
C GLY A 12 -45.70 -3.86 28.50
N LEU A 13 -45.77 -3.02 29.53
CA LEU A 13 -44.72 -2.16 30.09
C LEU A 13 -44.21 -2.81 31.39
N ILE A 14 -42.99 -2.48 31.84
CA ILE A 14 -42.41 -2.62 33.22
C ILE A 14 -41.29 -3.67 33.36
N GLY A 15 -40.14 -3.21 33.89
CA GLY A 15 -39.15 -4.07 34.56
C GLY A 15 -37.74 -3.49 34.71
N VAL A 16 -37.55 -2.46 35.54
CA VAL A 16 -36.24 -1.97 36.02
C VAL A 16 -35.92 -2.63 37.37
N PHE A 17 -34.77 -3.30 37.49
CA PHE A 17 -33.95 -3.59 38.71
C PHE A 17 -32.66 -4.27 38.17
N GLY A 18 -31.42 -3.82 38.34
CA GLY A 18 -30.72 -3.29 39.51
C GLY A 18 -29.89 -4.44 40.13
N LEU A 19 -28.56 -4.39 40.06
CA LEU A 19 -27.62 -4.84 41.11
C LEU A 19 -26.15 -4.55 40.72
N ALA A 20 -25.49 -3.83 41.62
CA ALA A 20 -24.07 -3.54 41.63
C ALA A 20 -23.26 -4.73 42.17
N GLY A 21 -22.05 -4.94 41.66
CA GLY A 21 -21.06 -5.87 42.20
C GLY A 21 -19.67 -5.24 42.19
N CYS A 22 -19.23 -4.79 43.37
CA CYS A 22 -17.85 -4.41 43.68
C CYS A 22 -17.04 -5.70 43.93
N ASN A 23 -15.87 -5.85 43.31
CA ASN A 23 -14.84 -6.76 43.79
C ASN A 23 -13.47 -6.10 43.65
N SER A 24 -12.81 -5.94 44.79
CA SER A 24 -11.46 -5.40 44.92
C SER A 24 -10.45 -6.52 45.12
N ALA A 25 -9.29 -6.32 44.50
CA ALA A 25 -7.96 -6.82 44.86
C ALA A 25 -7.61 -8.30 44.58
N MET A 26 -6.68 -8.50 43.63
CA MET A 26 -5.46 -9.25 43.93
C MET A 26 -4.29 -8.82 43.04
N PHE A 27 -3.16 -8.66 43.72
CA PHE A 27 -1.82 -8.28 43.29
C PHE A 27 -1.24 -9.28 42.28
N GLY A 28 -0.53 -8.76 41.27
CA GLY A 28 0.29 -9.54 40.34
C GLY A 28 1.38 -8.66 39.73
N SER A 29 2.55 -8.63 40.38
CA SER A 29 3.78 -8.05 39.86
C SER A 29 4.44 -9.06 38.91
N GLN A 30 4.59 -8.71 37.63
CA GLN A 30 5.75 -9.07 36.80
C GLN A 30 5.59 -8.52 35.38
N GLY A 31 6.58 -7.76 34.92
CA GLY A 31 6.70 -7.29 33.54
C GLY A 31 6.81 -5.77 33.46
N ASP A 32 7.86 -5.22 34.07
CA ASP A 32 8.37 -3.89 33.70
C ASP A 32 8.83 -3.97 32.24
N VAL A 33 7.91 -3.68 31.32
CA VAL A 33 8.28 -3.41 29.93
C VAL A 33 8.87 -2.01 29.96
N SER A 34 10.20 -1.94 30.05
CA SER A 34 10.92 -0.73 29.74
C SER A 34 10.56 -0.34 28.31
N ILE A 35 9.64 0.62 28.15
CA ILE A 35 9.49 1.33 26.91
C ILE A 35 10.80 2.08 26.73
N MET A 36 11.62 1.54 25.84
CA MET A 36 12.90 2.07 25.46
C MET A 36 12.72 3.54 25.08
N ASP A 37 13.46 4.40 25.78
CA ASP A 37 13.50 5.83 25.57
C ASP A 37 13.67 6.13 24.07
N SER A 38 12.67 6.79 23.50
CA SER A 38 12.59 7.12 22.07
C SER A 38 13.48 8.29 21.69
N SER A 39 14.36 8.73 22.59
CA SER A 39 15.19 9.91 22.46
C SER A 39 16.47 9.68 21.64
N ASP A 40 16.85 8.42 21.35
CA ASP A 40 18.04 8.09 20.54
C ASP A 40 17.73 7.48 19.16
N ARG A 41 16.65 7.94 18.51
CA ARG A 41 16.54 7.85 17.04
C ARG A 41 17.44 8.89 16.38
N THR A 42 18.75 8.68 16.55
CA THR A 42 19.81 8.80 15.56
C THR A 42 19.34 9.41 14.22
N LYS A 43 19.44 10.74 14.12
CA LYS A 43 19.45 11.57 12.90
C LYS A 43 18.50 11.11 11.77
N MET A 44 17.20 11.40 11.89
CA MET A 44 16.32 11.58 10.72
C MET A 44 16.79 12.81 9.92
N ASN A 45 17.70 12.63 8.98
CA ASN A 45 18.16 13.74 8.11
C ASN A 45 18.21 13.35 6.63
N THR A 46 17.17 12.63 6.19
CA THR A 46 16.87 12.38 4.78
C THR A 46 15.36 12.56 4.52
N ASN A 47 14.82 13.75 4.82
CA ASN A 47 13.48 14.15 4.37
C ASN A 47 13.54 14.61 2.89
N ILE A 48 13.90 13.69 2.01
CA ILE A 48 13.14 13.52 0.78
C ILE A 48 11.92 12.75 1.29
N ASP A 49 10.71 13.34 1.22
CA ASP A 49 9.58 12.76 1.95
C ASP A 49 9.28 11.38 1.34
N LEU A 50 9.69 10.31 2.03
CA LEU A 50 9.48 8.93 1.59
C LEU A 50 7.99 8.70 1.29
N SER A 51 7.11 9.43 1.98
CA SER A 51 5.68 9.43 1.71
C SER A 51 5.33 9.90 0.29
N ASP A 52 6.03 10.90 -0.26
CA ASP A 52 5.83 11.37 -1.64
C ASP A 52 6.22 10.28 -2.65
N ILE A 53 7.35 9.59 -2.42
CA ILE A 53 7.81 8.50 -3.30
C ILE A 53 6.86 7.30 -3.22
N ILE A 54 6.32 6.99 -2.04
CA ILE A 54 5.33 5.93 -1.84
C ILE A 54 4.02 6.27 -2.54
N ALA A 55 3.50 7.48 -2.35
CA ALA A 55 2.27 7.96 -3.00
C ALA A 55 2.42 7.98 -4.52
N PHE A 56 3.61 8.35 -5.00
CA PHE A 56 3.97 8.30 -6.40
C PHE A 56 3.93 6.88 -6.99
N ALA A 57 4.49 5.88 -6.27
CA ALA A 57 4.43 4.49 -6.68
C ALA A 57 2.99 3.94 -6.72
N GLU A 58 2.16 4.34 -5.75
CA GLU A 58 0.73 4.03 -5.71
C GLU A 58 -0.01 4.61 -6.91
N ASN A 59 0.20 5.89 -7.23
CA ASN A 59 -0.42 6.55 -8.37
C ASN A 59 -0.04 5.87 -9.70
N LEU A 60 1.23 5.52 -9.88
CA LEU A 60 1.68 4.80 -11.07
C LEU A 60 1.07 3.39 -11.17
N THR A 61 0.94 2.70 -10.04
CA THR A 61 0.28 1.38 -9.98
C THR A 61 -1.20 1.49 -10.36
N ASN A 62 -1.90 2.50 -9.84
CA ASN A 62 -3.30 2.75 -10.18
C ASN A 62 -3.47 3.11 -11.66
N LYS A 63 -2.56 3.91 -12.22
CA LYS A 63 -2.51 4.20 -13.68
C LYS A 63 -2.32 2.94 -14.50
N MET A 64 -1.47 2.02 -14.06
CA MET A 64 -1.30 0.72 -14.68
C MET A 64 -2.60 -0.09 -14.64
N LEU A 65 -3.22 -0.23 -13.48
CA LEU A 65 -4.44 -1.00 -13.25
C LEU A 65 -5.67 -0.44 -13.99
N ALA A 66 -5.69 0.87 -14.26
CA ALA A 66 -6.71 1.51 -15.08
C ALA A 66 -6.60 1.16 -16.58
N SER A 67 -5.48 0.58 -17.02
CA SER A 67 -5.30 0.23 -18.43
C SER A 67 -6.24 -0.89 -18.88
N PRO A 68 -6.60 -0.97 -20.18
CA PRO A 68 -7.53 -1.98 -20.69
C PRO A 68 -7.12 -3.43 -20.40
N ILE A 69 -5.81 -3.71 -20.26
CA ILE A 69 -5.27 -5.05 -19.99
C ILE A 69 -5.81 -5.59 -18.67
N PHE A 70 -5.97 -4.73 -17.66
CA PHE A 70 -6.47 -5.11 -16.34
C PHE A 70 -7.95 -4.73 -16.19
N ALA A 71 -8.33 -3.50 -16.55
CA ALA A 71 -9.68 -2.99 -16.38
C ALA A 71 -10.75 -3.74 -17.19
N LYS A 72 -10.38 -4.33 -18.34
CA LYS A 72 -11.31 -5.11 -19.19
C LYS A 72 -11.03 -6.62 -19.15
N ALA A 73 -10.19 -7.08 -18.21
CA ALA A 73 -9.88 -8.48 -18.08
C ALA A 73 -11.14 -9.27 -17.65
N LYS A 74 -11.46 -10.36 -18.37
CA LYS A 74 -12.59 -11.23 -18.01
C LYS A 74 -12.36 -12.00 -16.70
N LYS A 75 -11.09 -12.20 -16.33
CA LYS A 75 -10.65 -12.87 -15.11
C LYS A 75 -9.42 -12.12 -14.58
N PRO A 76 -9.22 -12.00 -13.26
CA PRO A 76 -8.04 -11.37 -12.68
C PRO A 76 -6.75 -12.04 -13.19
N PRO A 77 -5.91 -11.33 -13.96
CA PRO A 77 -4.65 -11.86 -14.44
C PRO A 77 -3.73 -12.23 -13.28
N ARG A 78 -2.98 -13.31 -13.43
CA ARG A 78 -1.94 -13.70 -12.48
C ARG A 78 -0.65 -13.00 -12.85
N LEU A 79 -0.08 -12.28 -11.90
CA LEU A 79 1.18 -11.59 -12.11
C LEU A 79 2.16 -11.89 -11.00
N VAL A 80 3.44 -11.83 -11.37
CA VAL A 80 4.55 -11.73 -10.43
C VAL A 80 5.04 -10.28 -10.47
N LEU A 81 5.28 -9.71 -9.28
CA LEU A 81 5.98 -8.44 -9.15
C LEU A 81 7.47 -8.73 -9.07
N GLY A 82 8.24 -8.25 -10.05
CA GLY A 82 9.69 -8.33 -10.03
C GLY A 82 10.30 -7.32 -9.07
N ASP A 83 11.56 -7.54 -8.70
CA ASP A 83 12.33 -6.61 -7.87
C ASP A 83 12.44 -5.23 -8.53
N ILE A 84 12.46 -4.18 -7.70
CA ILE A 84 12.64 -2.81 -8.19
C ILE A 84 14.08 -2.62 -8.63
N ARG A 85 14.28 -2.35 -9.91
CA ARG A 85 15.58 -1.93 -10.43
C ARG A 85 15.87 -0.49 -10.00
N GLN A 86 16.84 -0.32 -9.11
CA GLN A 86 17.22 1.00 -8.58
C GLN A 86 18.41 1.59 -9.35
N ASN A 87 18.20 2.75 -9.96
CA ASN A 87 19.23 3.56 -10.61
C ASN A 87 19.17 5.00 -10.07
N THR A 88 19.14 5.15 -8.75
CA THR A 88 19.06 6.45 -8.09
C THR A 88 20.41 6.84 -7.50
N HIS A 89 20.64 8.15 -7.36
CA HIS A 89 21.78 8.69 -6.64
C HIS A 89 21.59 8.67 -5.10
N ASP A 90 20.50 8.09 -4.62
CA ASP A 90 20.13 8.06 -3.20
C ASP A 90 20.25 6.64 -2.66
N GLU A 91 21.34 6.36 -1.97
CA GLU A 91 21.61 5.08 -1.32
C GLU A 91 20.66 4.80 -0.15
N ASN A 92 19.98 5.82 0.39
CA ASN A 92 19.05 5.68 1.51
C ASN A 92 17.61 5.41 1.05
N LEU A 93 17.38 5.32 -0.26
CA LEU A 93 16.07 5.01 -0.81
C LEU A 93 15.63 3.61 -0.35
N ARG A 94 14.55 3.55 0.41
CA ARG A 94 13.98 2.30 0.92
C ARG A 94 13.12 1.61 -0.15
N VAL A 95 13.77 0.98 -1.12
CA VAL A 95 13.08 0.26 -2.22
C VAL A 95 12.14 -0.85 -1.72
N SER A 96 12.41 -1.44 -0.56
CA SER A 96 11.51 -2.39 0.11
C SER A 96 10.14 -1.80 0.40
N ASP A 97 10.08 -0.53 0.82
CA ASP A 97 8.85 0.13 1.22
C ASP A 97 8.02 0.50 -0.03
N ILE A 98 8.71 0.90 -1.10
CA ILE A 98 8.11 1.12 -2.42
C ILE A 98 7.53 -0.20 -2.96
N TYR A 99 8.30 -1.29 -2.91
CA TYR A 99 7.86 -2.61 -3.34
C TYR A 99 6.62 -3.05 -2.55
N GLY A 100 6.68 -2.91 -1.21
CA GLY A 100 5.56 -3.24 -0.33
C GLY A 100 4.29 -2.45 -0.68
N ARG A 101 4.41 -1.15 -0.96
CA ARG A 101 3.26 -0.33 -1.39
C ARG A 101 2.70 -0.79 -2.73
N ILE A 102 3.55 -1.07 -3.73
CA ILE A 102 3.07 -1.55 -5.03
C ILE A 102 2.33 -2.89 -4.84
N GLN A 103 2.91 -3.81 -4.09
CA GLN A 103 2.30 -5.11 -3.82
C GLN A 103 0.95 -4.97 -3.09
N GLU A 104 0.88 -4.09 -2.09
CA GLU A 104 -0.35 -3.77 -1.36
C GLU A 104 -1.44 -3.24 -2.29
N VAL A 105 -1.13 -2.26 -3.14
CA VAL A 105 -2.09 -1.68 -4.10
C VAL A 105 -2.58 -2.72 -5.09
N LEU A 106 -1.68 -3.56 -5.62
CA LEU A 106 -2.04 -4.64 -6.53
C LEU A 106 -2.98 -5.65 -5.86
N LEU A 107 -2.68 -6.09 -4.65
CA LEU A 107 -3.51 -7.02 -3.88
C LEU A 107 -4.89 -6.41 -3.56
N ASN A 108 -4.90 -5.18 -3.06
CA ASN A 108 -6.13 -4.50 -2.63
C ASN A 108 -7.05 -4.10 -3.80
N SER A 109 -6.50 -3.99 -5.02
CA SER A 109 -7.30 -3.68 -6.22
C SER A 109 -8.35 -4.75 -6.55
N GLY A 110 -8.08 -6.02 -6.23
CA GLY A 110 -8.88 -7.17 -6.69
C GLY A 110 -8.87 -7.40 -8.21
N GLN A 111 -8.19 -6.56 -9.00
CA GLN A 111 -8.13 -6.65 -10.46
C GLN A 111 -7.10 -7.68 -10.95
N VAL A 112 -6.19 -8.09 -10.07
CA VAL A 112 -5.08 -9.01 -10.36
C VAL A 112 -4.93 -10.04 -9.24
N ARG A 113 -4.22 -11.14 -9.53
CA ARG A 113 -3.74 -12.09 -8.53
C ARG A 113 -2.22 -11.97 -8.46
N VAL A 114 -1.73 -11.41 -7.37
CA VAL A 114 -0.29 -11.30 -7.13
C VAL A 114 0.23 -12.64 -6.62
N LEU A 115 1.26 -13.14 -7.25
CA LEU A 115 1.91 -14.40 -6.92
C LEU A 115 3.35 -14.15 -6.45
N ASP A 116 3.85 -15.08 -5.66
CA ASP A 116 5.25 -15.10 -5.27
C ASP A 116 6.17 -15.35 -6.48
N THR A 117 7.42 -14.89 -6.41
CA THR A 117 8.42 -15.09 -7.45
C THR A 117 8.76 -16.56 -7.68
N SER A 118 8.51 -17.43 -6.70
CA SER A 118 8.66 -18.88 -6.83
C SER A 118 7.54 -19.54 -7.64
N ALA A 119 6.49 -18.81 -8.03
CA ALA A 119 5.38 -19.38 -8.77
C ALA A 119 5.82 -19.81 -10.18
N THR A 120 5.42 -21.02 -10.59
CA THR A 120 5.79 -21.57 -11.92
C THR A 120 4.73 -21.33 -12.99
N SER A 121 3.58 -20.73 -12.64
CA SER A 121 2.47 -20.48 -13.56
C SER A 121 1.81 -19.14 -13.28
N PHE A 122 2.03 -18.19 -14.18
CA PHE A 122 1.48 -16.84 -14.15
C PHE A 122 1.36 -16.30 -15.57
N ASP A 123 0.65 -15.19 -15.74
CA ASP A 123 0.33 -14.65 -17.06
C ASP A 123 1.30 -13.53 -17.44
N TYR A 124 1.71 -12.72 -16.44
CA TYR A 124 2.59 -11.58 -16.65
C TYR A 124 3.64 -11.38 -15.54
N ILE A 125 4.69 -10.64 -15.89
CA ILE A 125 5.68 -10.10 -14.95
C ILE A 125 5.60 -8.59 -15.00
N VAL A 126 5.47 -7.93 -13.85
CA VAL A 126 5.60 -6.48 -13.71
C VAL A 126 7.02 -6.19 -13.24
N ASN A 127 7.80 -5.48 -14.06
CA ASN A 127 9.17 -5.05 -13.74
C ASN A 127 9.18 -3.55 -13.44
N PRO A 128 9.17 -3.16 -12.15
CA PRO A 128 9.34 -1.78 -11.74
C PRO A 128 10.81 -1.34 -11.81
N GLU A 129 11.01 -0.09 -12.17
CA GLU A 129 12.31 0.58 -12.21
C GLU A 129 12.17 1.99 -11.65
N ILE A 130 13.13 2.42 -10.83
CA ILE A 130 13.22 3.81 -10.37
C ILE A 130 14.60 4.37 -10.70
N SER A 131 14.63 5.60 -11.19
CA SER A 131 15.86 6.34 -11.48
C SER A 131 15.78 7.76 -10.94
N SER A 132 16.92 8.44 -10.78
CA SER A 132 16.91 9.84 -10.40
C SER A 132 17.99 10.67 -11.08
N ILE A 133 17.70 11.95 -11.30
CA ILE A 133 18.63 12.96 -11.77
C ILE A 133 18.73 14.06 -10.71
N VAL A 134 19.95 14.38 -10.29
CA VAL A 134 20.21 15.46 -9.33
C VAL A 134 20.63 16.71 -10.11
N ASN A 135 19.83 17.76 -9.97
CA ASN A 135 20.06 19.06 -10.57
C ASN A 135 20.28 20.10 -9.46
N ARG A 136 21.00 21.18 -9.77
CA ARG A 136 21.09 22.36 -8.89
C ARG A 136 20.17 23.43 -9.44
N ALA A 137 19.21 23.88 -8.63
CA ALA A 137 18.32 24.97 -8.98
C ALA A 137 19.07 26.32 -9.00
N PRO A 138 18.57 27.35 -9.71
CA PRO A 138 19.21 28.67 -9.79
C PRO A 138 19.43 29.35 -8.43
N ASP A 139 18.59 29.00 -7.44
CA ASP A 139 18.67 29.46 -6.05
C ASP A 139 19.67 28.67 -5.19
N GLY A 140 20.42 27.74 -5.78
CA GLY A 140 21.42 26.92 -5.12
C GLY A 140 20.87 25.65 -4.45
N ARG A 141 19.54 25.46 -4.36
CA ARG A 141 18.95 24.26 -3.77
C ARG A 141 19.18 23.03 -4.65
N LYS A 142 19.31 21.87 -4.01
CA LYS A 142 19.37 20.59 -4.72
C LYS A 142 17.95 20.19 -5.13
N LYS A 143 17.75 19.97 -6.43
CA LYS A 143 16.53 19.44 -7.01
C LYS A 143 16.79 18.00 -7.41
N VAL A 144 15.93 17.08 -7.02
CA VAL A 144 16.02 15.67 -7.42
C VAL A 144 14.77 15.33 -8.20
N ASP A 145 14.95 14.94 -9.45
CA ASP A 145 13.86 14.47 -10.30
C ASP A 145 13.91 12.93 -10.29
N TYR A 146 12.88 12.29 -9.75
CA TYR A 146 12.70 10.83 -9.77
C TYR A 146 11.81 10.44 -10.94
N THR A 147 12.17 9.38 -11.63
CA THR A 147 11.35 8.75 -12.67
C THR A 147 11.11 7.30 -12.28
N MET A 148 9.85 6.87 -12.27
CA MET A 148 9.49 5.47 -12.09
C MET A 148 8.83 4.93 -13.35
N VAL A 149 9.19 3.70 -13.71
CA VAL A 149 8.63 2.99 -14.86
C VAL A 149 8.18 1.62 -14.41
N MET A 150 6.95 1.24 -14.77
CA MET A 150 6.43 -0.13 -14.65
C MET A 150 6.30 -0.72 -16.04
N LYS A 151 6.94 -1.86 -16.29
CA LYS A 151 6.86 -2.59 -17.55
C LYS A 151 6.16 -3.93 -17.33
N LEU A 152 5.21 -4.26 -18.18
CA LEU A 152 4.47 -5.52 -18.15
C LEU A 152 4.94 -6.43 -19.28
N TYR A 153 5.41 -7.63 -18.94
CA TYR A 153 5.86 -8.62 -19.90
C TYR A 153 5.06 -9.91 -19.82
N THR A 154 4.92 -10.61 -20.93
CA THR A 154 4.53 -12.02 -20.93
C THR A 154 5.72 -12.91 -20.55
N LEU A 155 5.47 -14.19 -20.30
CA LEU A 155 6.49 -15.22 -20.12
C LEU A 155 7.46 -15.34 -21.31
N SER A 156 7.02 -15.01 -22.53
CA SER A 156 7.87 -15.03 -23.73
C SER A 156 8.71 -13.76 -23.90
N GLY A 157 8.62 -12.81 -22.96
CA GLY A 157 9.31 -11.52 -23.04
C GLY A 157 8.59 -10.48 -23.90
N GLU A 158 7.35 -10.69 -24.31
CA GLU A 158 6.59 -9.70 -25.07
C GLU A 158 6.15 -8.55 -24.15
N LEU A 159 6.52 -7.32 -24.50
CA LEU A 159 6.07 -6.12 -23.78
C LEU A 159 4.59 -5.86 -24.07
N LYS A 160 3.76 -5.95 -23.04
CA LYS A 160 2.31 -5.72 -23.13
C LYS A 160 1.89 -4.32 -22.69
N GLY A 161 2.68 -3.68 -21.86
CA GLY A 161 2.39 -2.33 -21.38
C GLY A 161 3.58 -1.70 -20.69
N GLN A 162 3.61 -0.38 -20.72
CA GLN A 162 4.57 0.42 -19.98
C GLN A 162 3.88 1.68 -19.47
N TRP A 163 4.11 1.98 -18.20
CA TRP A 163 3.63 3.19 -17.57
C TRP A 163 4.81 3.88 -16.90
N SER A 164 4.89 5.19 -17.04
CA SER A 164 5.87 6.00 -16.35
C SER A 164 5.22 7.23 -15.76
N ASP A 165 5.88 7.79 -14.76
CA ASP A 165 5.56 9.08 -14.17
C ASP A 165 6.85 9.70 -13.59
N ASP A 166 6.79 10.98 -13.24
CA ASP A 166 7.92 11.75 -12.70
C ASP A 166 7.54 12.48 -11.40
N LEU A 167 8.48 12.57 -10.46
CA LEU A 167 8.34 13.27 -9.18
C LEU A 167 9.56 14.16 -8.93
N THR A 168 9.35 15.48 -8.89
CA THR A 168 10.39 16.45 -8.55
C THR A 168 10.33 16.83 -7.08
N LEU A 169 11.44 16.64 -6.37
CA LEU A 169 11.60 16.99 -4.96
C LEU A 169 12.71 18.02 -4.77
N PHE A 170 12.48 19.00 -3.90
CA PHE A 170 13.46 20.01 -3.54
C PHE A 170 14.05 19.67 -2.18
N LYS A 171 15.35 19.39 -2.15
CA LYS A 171 16.08 19.19 -0.90
C LYS A 171 16.42 20.56 -0.31
N LYS A 172 15.90 20.80 0.90
CA LYS A 172 16.26 21.96 1.72
C LYS A 172 17.72 21.90 2.15
#